data_AF-A0A9D6FR53-F1
#
_entry.id   AF-A0A9D6FR53-F1
#
_cell.length_a   1.000
_cell.length_b   1.000
_cell.length_c   1.000
_cell.angle_alpha   90.00
_cell.angle_beta   90.00
_cell.angle_gamma   90.00
#
_symmetry.space_group_name_H-M   'P 1'
#
loop_
_entity.id
_entity.type
_entity.pdbx_description
1 polymer ?
#
loop_
_entity_poly.entity_id
_entity_poly.type
_entity_poly.pdbx_seq_one_letter_code
_entity_poly.pdbx_strand_id
1 'polypeptide(L)' 'MGRLRVLSGSEVCAILGRHGFVQVRQRGSHVVMQKKLSDTTITVPVPNHPEVRVGTL' A
#
# COMPACT_ATOMS: atom_id res chain seq x y z
N MET A 1 -12.90 -21.42 3.96
CA MET A 1 -12.83 -19.98 3.56
C MET A 1 -11.50 -19.42 4.02
N GLY A 2 -10.58 -19.16 3.08
CA GLY A 2 -9.27 -18.62 3.42
C GLY A 2 -9.40 -17.23 4.02
N ARG A 3 -8.97 -17.04 5.27
CA ARG A 3 -8.87 -15.72 5.89
C ARG A 3 -7.92 -14.88 5.04
N LEU A 4 -8.48 -13.97 4.23
CA LEU A 4 -7.71 -12.86 3.68
C LEU A 4 -7.15 -12.12 4.89
N ARG A 5 -5.85 -12.29 5.16
CA ARG A 5 -5.16 -11.51 6.18
C ARG A 5 -5.42 -10.05 5.84
N VAL A 6 -6.01 -9.32 6.79
CA VAL A 6 -6.14 -7.87 6.67
C VAL A 6 -4.71 -7.35 6.72
N LEU A 7 -4.12 -7.07 5.56
CA LEU A 7 -2.79 -6.48 5.47
C LEU A 7 -2.94 -4.98 5.74
N SER A 8 -2.16 -4.49 6.69
CA SER A 8 -2.00 -3.05 6.91
C SER A 8 -1.37 -2.39 5.68
N GLY A 9 -1.60 -1.10 5.47
CA GLY A 9 -1.00 -0.40 4.34
C GLY A 9 0.53 -0.39 4.38
N SER A 10 1.14 -0.44 5.57
CA SER A 10 2.59 -0.63 5.74
C SER A 10 3.05 -2.01 5.26
N GLU A 11 2.32 -3.09 5.54
CA GLU A 11 2.62 -4.43 5.02
C GLU A 11 2.47 -4.49 3.50
N VAL A 12 1.45 -3.84 2.93
CA VAL A 12 1.28 -3.73 1.48
C VAL A 12 2.45 -2.97 0.84
N CYS A 13 2.86 -1.85 1.42
CA CYS A 13 4.06 -1.11 0.98
C CYS A 13 5.33 -1.97 1.06
N ALA A 14 5.50 -2.77 2.12
CA ALA A 14 6.65 -3.65 2.27
C ALA A 14 6.67 -4.76 1.20
N ILE A 15 5.53 -5.38 0.91
CA ILE A 15 5.40 -6.39 -0.15
C ILE A 15 5.71 -5.76 -1.50
N LEU A 16 5.11 -4.61 -1.82
CA LEU A 16 5.37 -3.88 -3.07
C LEU A 16 6.86 -3.50 -3.17
N GLY A 17 7.48 -3.08 -2.07
CA GLY A 17 8.92 -2.83 -1.95
C GLY A 17 9.77 -4.02 -2.42
N ARG A 18 9.44 -5.23 -1.94
CA ARG A 18 10.12 -6.47 -2.35
C ARG A 18 9.94 -6.80 -3.82
N HIS A 19 8.89 -6.30 -4.46
CA HIS A 19 8.63 -6.46 -5.90
C HIS A 19 9.20 -5.31 -6.76
N GLY A 20 10.01 -4.43 -6.18
CA GLY A 20 10.69 -3.33 -6.87
C GLY A 20 9.85 -2.07 -7.05
N PHE A 21 8.78 -1.93 -6.27
CA PHE A 21 8.09 -0.64 -6.14
C PHE A 21 8.81 0.22 -5.09
N VAL A 22 8.84 1.51 -5.31
CA VAL A 22 9.40 2.50 -4.39
C VAL A 22 8.32 3.50 -3.99
N GLN A 23 8.36 3.96 -2.74
CA GLN A 23 7.48 5.02 -2.29
C GLN A 23 7.91 6.34 -2.94
N VAL A 24 7.01 6.98 -3.67
CA VAL A 24 7.31 8.26 -4.37
C VAL A 24 6.58 9.45 -3.76
N ARG A 25 5.47 9.22 -3.06
CA ARG A 25 4.69 10.28 -2.41
C ARG A 25 3.87 9.71 -1.26
N GLN A 26 3.57 10.54 -0.27
CA GLN A 26 2.54 10.26 0.70
C GLN A 26 1.69 11.52 0.92
N ARG A 27 0.37 11.36 0.97
CA ARG A 27 -0.58 12.42 1.33
C ARG A 27 -1.55 11.87 2.36
N GLY A 28 -1.38 12.31 3.61
CA GLY A 28 -2.13 11.77 4.74
C GLY A 28 -1.88 10.27 4.89
N SER A 29 -2.96 9.49 4.94
CA SER A 29 -2.91 8.03 4.97
C SER A 29 -2.61 7.39 3.63
N HIS A 30 -2.61 8.11 2.50
CA HIS A 30 -2.41 7.47 1.19
C HIS A 30 -0.94 7.54 0.79
N VAL A 31 -0.32 6.37 0.61
CA VAL A 31 1.05 6.21 0.12
C VAL A 31 1.00 5.89 -1.37
N VAL A 32 1.77 6.57 -2.19
CA VAL A 32 1.91 6.25 -3.61
C VAL A 32 3.21 5.49 -3.81
N MET A 33 3.08 4.24 -4.26
CA MET A 33 4.19 3.37 -4.64
C MET A 33 4.31 3.36 -6.17
N GLN A 34 5.53 3.41 -6.71
CA GLN A 34 5.78 3.33 -8.14
C GLN A 34 6.86 2.32 -8.48
N LYS A 35 6.69 1.59 -9.58
CA LYS A 35 7.73 0.78 -10.19
C LYS A 35 7.97 1.28 -11.60
N LYS A 36 9.18 1.76 -11.87
CA LYS A 36 9.62 2.12 -13.23
C LYS A 36 10.02 0.85 -13.98
N LEU A 37 9.47 0.67 -15.16
CA LEU A 37 9.87 -0.30 -16.16
C LEU A 37 10.44 0.47 -17.36
N SER A 38 11.08 -0.24 -18.30
CA SER A 38 11.73 0.37 -19.46
C SER A 38 10.81 1.31 -20.24
N ASP A 39 9.54 0.92 -20.40
CA ASP A 39 8.58 1.62 -21.26
C ASP A 39 7.39 2.23 -20.50
N THR A 40 7.27 1.97 -19.19
CA THR A 40 6.11 2.43 -18.42
C THR A 40 6.42 2.59 -16.93
N THR A 41 5.55 3.30 -16.22
CA THR A 41 5.59 3.40 -14.76
C THR A 41 4.29 2.88 -14.18
N ILE A 42 4.38 1.83 -13.37
CA ILE A 42 3.24 1.31 -12.63
C ILE A 42 3.10 2.13 -11.35
N THR A 43 1.95 2.77 -11.15
CA THR A 43 1.64 3.57 -9.95
C THR A 43 0.54 2.89 -9.15
N VAL A 44 0.79 2.65 -7.86
CA VAL A 44 -0.12 1.99 -6.94
C VAL A 44 -0.33 2.87 -5.71
N PRO A 45 -1.52 3.49 -5.54
CA PRO A 45 -1.89 4.12 -4.28
C PRO A 45 -2.26 3.05 -3.24
N VAL A 46 -1.61 3.10 -2.08
CA VAL A 46 -1.80 2.22 -0.93
C VAL A 46 -2.44 3.03 0.20
N PRO A 47 -3.67 2.70 0.62
CA PRO A 47 -4.27 3.29 1.81
C PRO A 47 -3.58 2.75 3.07
N ASN A 48 -2.74 3.56 3.69
CA ASN A 48 -2.07 3.34 4.97
C ASN A 48 -2.92 3.85 6.13
N HIS A 49 -4.03 3.16 6.39
CA HIS A 49 -4.80 3.32 7.61
C HIS A 49 -4.44 2.19 8.58
N PRO A 50 -4.02 2.49 9.82
CA PRO A 50 -4.16 1.54 10.91
C PRO A 50 -5.66 1.48 11.19
N GLU A 51 -6.33 0.47 10.66
CA GLU A 51 -7.62 -0.08 11.08
C GLU A 51 -8.67 0.91 11.66
N VAL A 52 -9.82 1.02 11.01
CA VAL A 52 -11.00 1.73 11.52
C VAL A 52 -11.22 1.36 12.99
N ARG A 53 -11.28 2.36 13.89
CA ARG A 53 -11.54 2.14 15.31
C ARG A 53 -12.73 1.20 15.49
N VAL A 54 -12.51 0.13 16.25
CA VAL A 54 -13.59 -0.62 16.89
C VAL A 54 -14.33 0.39 17.79
N GLY A 55 -15.58 0.72 17.45
CA GLY A 55 -16.37 1.70 18.19
C GLY A 55 -17.08 2.77 17.36
N THR A 56 -17.28 2.53 16.05
CA THR A 56 -18.26 3.30 15.27
C THR A 56 -19.52 2.42 15.11
N LEU A 57 -20.17 2.10 16.23
CA LEU A 57 -21.56 1.64 16.23
C LEU A 57 -22.46 2.86 16.36
#